data_AF-A0A263DI09-F1
#
_entry.id   AF-A0A263DI09-F1
#
_cell.length_a   1.000
_cell.length_b   1.000
_cell.length_c   1.000
_cell.angle_alpha   90.00
_cell.angle_beta   90.00
_cell.angle_gamma   90.00
#
_symmetry.space_group_name_H-M   'P 1'
#
loop_
_entity.id
_entity.type
_entity.pdbx_description
1 polymer ?
#
loop_
_entity_poly.entity_id
_entity_poly.type
_entity_poly.pdbx_seq_one_letter_code
_entity_poly.pdbx_strand_id
1 'polypeptide(L)'
;MKRLFWLGLGLAVGVYATRRATEAAQSLTPAGLGANLADGLRELGAGLGAFGAEVRAGMSERERELATLVERRTGAPLPSVVDAFADPEPAPTPYARAPRAGRRGPGA
;
A
#
# COMPACT_ATOMS: atom_id res chain seq x y z
N MET A 1 3.41 -12.44 -20.56
CA MET A 1 3.90 -13.52 -19.66
C MET A 1 3.86 -13.16 -18.17
N LYS A 2 4.22 -11.94 -17.74
CA LYS A 2 4.22 -11.56 -16.31
C LYS A 2 2.91 -11.84 -15.56
N ARG A 3 1.75 -11.63 -16.19
CA ARG A 3 0.43 -11.87 -15.55
C ARG A 3 0.16 -13.35 -15.28
N LEU A 4 0.49 -14.25 -16.21
CA LEU A 4 0.37 -15.70 -16.00
C LEU A 4 1.38 -16.22 -14.97
N PHE A 5 2.59 -15.65 -14.96
CA PHE A 5 3.58 -15.95 -13.93
C PHE A 5 3.08 -15.59 -12.54
N TRP A 6 2.55 -14.38 -12.36
CA TRP A 6 2.01 -13.94 -11.06
C TRP A 6 0.77 -14.73 -10.64
N LEU A 7 -0.10 -15.11 -11.57
CA LEU A 7 -1.24 -15.98 -11.29
C LEU A 7 -0.80 -17.40 -10.90
N GLY A 8 0.17 -17.98 -11.61
CA GLY A 8 0.72 -19.31 -11.30
C GLY A 8 1.44 -19.34 -9.96
N LEU A 9 2.21 -18.30 -9.66
CA LEU A 9 2.90 -18.15 -8.38
C LEU A 9 1.90 -18.04 -7.22
N GLY A 10 0.85 -17.22 -7.37
CA GLY A 10 -0.21 -17.10 -6.37
C GLY A 10 -0.96 -18.42 -6.14
N LEU A 11 -1.29 -19.14 -7.20
CA LEU A 11 -1.99 -20.43 -7.12
C LEU A 11 -1.11 -21.50 -6.43
N ALA A 12 0.17 -21.59 -6.79
CA ALA A 12 1.09 -22.56 -6.21
C ALA A 12 1.29 -22.33 -4.71
N VAL A 13 1.51 -21.07 -4.30
CA VAL A 13 1.64 -20.69 -2.89
C VAL A 13 0.35 -20.96 -2.13
N GLY A 14 -0.81 -20.62 -2.72
CA GLY A 14 -2.11 -20.85 -2.10
C GLY A 14 -2.44 -22.33 -1.87
N VAL A 15 -2.17 -23.19 -2.86
CA VAL A 15 -2.37 -24.65 -2.74
C VAL A 15 -1.43 -25.24 -1.70
N TYR A 16 -0.16 -24.83 -1.69
CA TYR A 16 0.82 -25.30 -0.71
C TYR A 16 0.42 -24.93 0.73
N ALA A 17 0.04 -23.67 0.95
CA ALA A 17 -0.41 -23.19 2.25
C ALA A 17 -1.65 -23.95 2.75
N THR A 18 -2.65 -24.13 1.88
CA THR A 18 -3.87 -24.89 2.21
C THR A 18 -3.56 -26.34 2.55
N ARG A 19 -2.75 -27.01 1.72
CA ARG A 19 -2.34 -28.40 1.96
C ARG A 19 -1.62 -28.54 3.31
N ARG A 20 -0.75 -27.59 3.65
CA ARG A 20 0.01 -27.64 4.89
C ARG A 20 -0.85 -27.33 6.13
N ALA A 21 -1.83 -26.43 5.98
CA ALA A 21 -2.83 -26.16 7.00
C ALA A 21 -3.75 -27.38 7.24
N THR A 22 -4.15 -28.10 6.19
CA THR A 22 -4.94 -29.33 6.32
C THR A 22 -4.17 -30.45 7.01
N GLU A 23 -2.88 -30.63 6.68
CA GLU A 23 -2.01 -31.59 7.39
C GLU A 23 -1.84 -31.22 8.87
N ALA A 24 -1.65 -29.93 9.19
CA ALA A 24 -1.60 -29.45 10.57
C ALA A 24 -2.93 -29.69 11.30
N ALA A 25 -4.06 -29.37 10.67
CA ALA A 25 -5.40 -29.55 11.25
C ALA A 25 -5.75 -31.02 11.52
N GLN A 26 -5.30 -31.95 10.68
CA GLN A 26 -5.52 -33.40 10.89
C GLN A 26 -4.61 -33.97 12.00
N SER A 27 -3.45 -33.35 12.24
CA SER A 27 -2.51 -33.75 13.30
C SER A 27 -2.75 -33.05 14.65
N LEU A 28 -3.54 -31.98 14.69
CA LEU A 28 -3.91 -31.24 15.90
C LEU A 28 -5.17 -31.85 16.53
N THR A 29 -4.98 -32.99 17.19
CA THR A 29 -6.00 -33.61 18.05
C THR A 29 -6.43 -32.68 19.19
N PRO A 30 -7.69 -32.75 19.66
CA PRO A 30 -8.44 -31.67 20.34
C PRO A 30 -7.95 -31.22 21.73
N ALA A 31 -6.83 -31.73 22.22
CA ALA A 31 -6.38 -31.56 23.60
C ALA A 31 -5.25 -30.52 23.81
N GLY A 32 -4.72 -29.87 22.75
CA GLY A 32 -3.48 -29.07 22.84
C GLY A 32 -3.54 -27.59 22.42
N LEU A 33 -4.72 -27.03 22.13
CA LEU A 33 -4.87 -25.75 21.42
C LEU A 33 -4.80 -24.47 22.29
N GLY A 34 -4.72 -24.58 23.62
CA GLY A 34 -4.86 -23.40 24.50
C GLY A 34 -3.65 -22.46 24.56
N ALA A 35 -2.41 -22.98 24.47
CA ALA A 35 -1.19 -22.19 24.65
C ALA A 35 -0.39 -22.02 23.34
N ASN A 36 -0.21 -23.11 22.58
CA ASN A 36 0.68 -23.10 21.40
C ASN A 36 0.13 -22.33 20.19
N LEU A 37 -1.19 -22.10 20.12
CA LEU A 37 -1.79 -21.35 19.01
C LEU A 37 -1.45 -19.85 19.11
N ALA A 38 -1.54 -19.28 20.31
CA ALA A 38 -1.23 -17.87 20.54
C ALA A 38 0.25 -17.59 20.28
N ASP A 39 1.14 -18.47 20.75
CA ASP A 39 2.58 -18.36 20.49
C ASP A 39 2.89 -18.58 19.01
N GLY A 40 2.26 -19.55 18.34
CA GLY A 40 2.41 -19.75 16.90
C GLY A 40 1.95 -18.55 16.07
N LEU A 41 0.85 -17.90 16.45
CA LEU A 41 0.37 -16.68 15.80
C LEU A 41 1.28 -15.48 16.07
N ARG A 42 1.86 -15.37 17.27
CA ARG A 42 2.85 -14.33 17.60
C ARG A 42 4.14 -14.50 16.81
N GLU A 43 4.68 -15.72 16.76
CA GLU A 43 5.89 -16.05 15.99
C GLU A 43 5.67 -15.78 14.50
N LEU A 44 4.52 -16.22 13.96
CA LEU A 44 4.14 -15.94 12.58
C LEU A 44 4.01 -14.43 12.33
N GLY A 45 3.36 -13.69 13.24
CA GLY A 45 3.24 -12.23 13.15
C GLY A 45 4.59 -11.53 13.16
N ALA A 46 5.51 -11.97 14.01
CA ALA A 46 6.88 -11.46 14.04
C ALA A 46 7.62 -11.73 12.73
N GLY A 47 7.53 -12.94 12.19
CA GLY A 47 8.14 -13.32 10.91
C GLY A 47 7.59 -12.52 9.72
N LEU A 48 6.27 -12.34 9.66
CA LEU A 48 5.62 -11.52 8.63
C LEU A 48 5.98 -10.04 8.76
N GLY A 49 6.13 -9.52 9.97
CA GLY A 49 6.60 -8.15 10.22
C GLY A 49 8.03 -7.93 9.74
N ALA A 50 8.94 -8.86 10.05
CA ALA A 50 10.33 -8.81 9.59
C ALA A 50 10.43 -8.87 8.06
N PHE A 51 9.72 -9.81 7.43
CA PHE A 51 9.65 -9.89 5.97
C PHE A 51 9.08 -8.61 5.34
N GLY A 52 8.02 -8.05 5.92
CA GLY A 52 7.45 -6.78 5.46
C GLY A 52 8.44 -5.61 5.55
N ALA A 53 9.25 -5.57 6.60
CA ALA A 53 10.31 -4.58 6.77
C ALA A 53 11.41 -4.74 5.70
N GLU A 54 11.83 -5.98 5.40
CA GLU A 54 12.81 -6.27 4.33
C GLU A 54 12.27 -5.89 2.95
N VAL A 55 11.02 -6.23 2.64
CA VAL A 55 10.38 -5.85 1.38
C VAL A 55 10.27 -4.33 1.25
N ARG A 56 9.87 -3.64 2.32
CA ARG A 56 9.81 -2.16 2.32
C ARG A 56 11.18 -1.52 2.13
N ALA A 57 12.21 -2.07 2.77
CA ALA A 57 13.58 -1.62 2.57
C ALA A 57 14.01 -1.78 1.09
N GLY A 58 13.76 -2.96 0.50
CA GLY A 58 14.08 -3.23 -0.91
C GLY A 58 13.26 -2.38 -1.91
N MET A 59 11.99 -2.09 -1.61
CA MET A 59 11.16 -1.21 -2.43
C MET A 59 11.70 0.23 -2.41
N SER A 60 12.13 0.75 -1.25
CA SER A 60 12.69 2.10 -1.15
C SER A 60 13.96 2.29 -1.97
N GLU A 61 14.75 1.23 -2.13
CA GLU A 61 15.97 1.24 -2.95
C GLU A 61 15.64 1.22 -4.45
N ARG A 62 14.66 0.39 -4.85
CA ARG A 62 14.19 0.30 -6.25
C ARG A 62 13.38 1.50 -6.73
N GLU A 63 12.60 2.12 -5.87
CA GLU A 63 11.81 3.31 -6.19
C GLU A 63 12.70 4.47 -6.65
N ARG A 64 13.89 4.64 -6.05
CA ARG A 64 14.86 5.67 -6.47
C ARG A 64 15.36 5.42 -7.89
N GLU A 65 15.71 4.18 -8.21
CA GLU A 65 16.17 3.79 -9.55
C GLU A 65 15.08 3.97 -10.62
N LEU A 66 13.85 3.59 -10.29
CA LEU A 66 12.69 3.68 -11.18
C LEU A 66 12.23 5.13 -11.36
N ALA A 67 12.24 5.94 -10.31
CA ALA A 67 11.85 7.35 -10.36
C ALA A 67 12.73 8.13 -11.34
N THR A 68 14.05 7.97 -11.27
CA THR A 68 14.98 8.63 -12.19
C THR A 68 14.83 8.17 -13.64
N LEU A 69 14.39 6.92 -13.87
CA LEU A 69 14.11 6.42 -15.22
C LEU A 69 12.80 6.98 -15.79
N VAL A 70 11.76 7.09 -14.97
CA VAL A 70 10.45 7.61 -15.41
C VAL A 70 10.49 9.12 -15.61
N GLU A 71 11.16 9.86 -14.74
CA GLU A 71 11.32 11.31 -14.85
C GLU A 71 12.08 11.68 -16.12
N ARG A 72 13.19 10.99 -16.41
CA ARG A 72 13.93 11.16 -17.68
C ARG A 72 13.10 10.86 -18.93
N ARG A 73 12.13 9.96 -18.82
CA ARG A 73 11.27 9.55 -19.95
C ARG A 73 10.06 10.46 -20.16
N THR A 74 9.54 11.04 -19.08
CA THR A 74 8.22 11.68 -19.06
C THR A 74 8.31 13.21 -18.85
N GLY A 75 9.45 13.72 -18.36
CA GLY A 75 9.68 15.15 -18.14
C GLY A 75 8.88 15.76 -16.98
N ALA A 76 8.16 14.94 -16.21
CA ALA A 76 7.37 15.36 -15.05
C ALA A 76 7.81 14.57 -13.80
N PRO A 77 7.93 15.23 -12.64
CA PRO A 77 8.24 14.55 -11.38
C PRO A 77 7.09 13.60 -11.00
N LEU A 78 7.43 12.40 -10.53
CA LEU A 78 6.44 11.43 -10.07
C LEU A 78 5.93 11.81 -8.67
N PRO A 79 4.60 11.74 -8.42
CA PRO A 79 4.07 11.86 -7.08
C PRO A 79 4.62 10.73 -6.23
N SER A 80 5.04 11.06 -5.01
CA SER A 80 5.50 10.03 -4.08
C SER A 80 4.33 9.12 -3.71
N VAL A 81 4.64 7.88 -3.31
CA VAL A 81 3.62 6.95 -2.79
C VAL A 81 2.82 7.60 -1.65
N VAL A 82 3.46 8.48 -0.89
CA VAL A 82 2.85 9.25 0.19
C VAL A 82 1.84 10.27 -0.34
N ASP A 83 2.13 10.94 -1.45
CA ASP A 83 1.21 11.89 -2.11
C ASP A 83 0.00 11.18 -2.72
N ALA A 84 0.16 9.93 -3.17
CA ALA A 84 -0.93 9.14 -3.75
C ALA A 84 -1.94 8.65 -2.69
N PHE A 85 -1.51 8.53 -1.43
CA PHE A 85 -2.36 8.14 -0.30
C PHE A 85 -2.77 9.34 0.58
N ALA A 86 -2.25 10.53 0.33
CA ALA A 86 -2.74 11.75 0.96
C ALA A 86 -4.10 12.11 0.36
N ASP A 87 -5.08 12.42 1.20
CA ASP A 87 -6.35 13.00 0.74
C ASP A 87 -6.05 14.28 -0.05
N PRO A 88 -6.72 14.51 -1.20
CA PRO A 88 -6.49 15.73 -1.96
C PRO A 88 -6.82 16.94 -1.09
N GLU A 89 -5.81 17.77 -0.85
CA GLU A 89 -5.98 19.06 -0.16
C GLU A 89 -7.10 19.83 -0.89
N PRO A 90 -8.15 20.29 -0.19
CA PRO A 90 -9.29 20.90 -0.82
C PRO A 90 -8.83 22.18 -1.54
N ALA A 91 -8.83 22.13 -2.87
CA ALA A 91 -8.39 23.23 -3.70
C ALA A 91 -9.05 24.55 -3.25
N PRO A 92 -8.30 25.66 -3.12
CA PRO A 92 -8.84 26.93 -2.71
C PRO A 92 -9.97 27.33 -3.67
N THR A 93 -11.18 27.46 -3.14
CA THR A 93 -12.37 27.72 -3.94
C THR A 93 -12.25 29.09 -4.64
N PRO A 94 -12.37 29.19 -5.98
CA PRO A 94 -12.22 30.45 -6.70
C PRO A 94 -13.39 31.44 -6.52
N TYR A 95 -14.26 31.26 -5.53
CA TYR A 95 -15.53 31.98 -5.42
C TYR A 95 -15.61 32.92 -4.22
N ALA A 96 -14.52 33.61 -3.88
CA ALA A 96 -14.64 34.92 -3.24
C ALA A 96 -14.85 35.98 -4.35
N ARG A 97 -16.01 35.93 -5.02
CA ARG A 97 -16.44 37.02 -5.91
C ARG A 97 -16.58 38.26 -5.06
N ALA A 98 -15.71 39.24 -5.32
CA ALA A 98 -15.78 40.57 -4.74
C ALA A 98 -17.21 41.13 -4.82
N PRO A 99 -17.76 41.70 -3.74
CA PRO A 99 -19.00 42.45 -3.84
C PRO A 99 -18.72 43.72 -4.64
N ARG A 100 -19.19 43.71 -5.89
CA ARG A 100 -19.23 44.88 -6.76
C ARG A 100 -20.33 45.82 -6.24
N ALA A 101 -19.99 46.68 -5.30
CA ALA A 101 -20.82 47.78 -4.83
C ALA A 101 -19.92 49.02 -4.69
N GLY A 102 -20.21 50.19 -5.26
CA GLY A 102 -21.24 50.62 -6.16
C GLY A 102 -20.71 51.92 -6.76
N ARG A 103 -20.84 52.06 -8.08
CA ARG A 103 -20.49 53.29 -8.79
C ARG A 103 -21.50 54.37 -8.38
N ARG A 104 -21.13 55.25 -7.46
CA ARG A 104 -21.83 56.52 -7.20
C ARG A 104 -20.84 57.65 -7.46
N GLY A 105 -20.88 58.21 -8.66
CA GLY A 105 -20.52 59.62 -8.87
C GLY A 105 -21.81 60.45 -8.95
N PRO A 106 -21.76 61.74 -9.27
CA PRO A 106 -20.75 62.76 -8.94
C PRO A 106 -21.38 63.88 -8.09
N GLY A 107 -20.58 64.74 -7.46
CA GLY A 107 -21.09 65.92 -6.76
C GLY A 107 -19.98 66.94 -6.59
N ALA A 108 -20.17 68.09 -7.25
CA ALA A 108 -19.32 69.26 -7.24
C ALA A 108 -19.26 69.96 -5.88
#